data_AF-S5ZH04-F1
#
_entry.id   AF-S5ZH04-F1
#
_cell.length_a   1.000
_cell.length_b   1.000
_cell.length_c   1.000
_cell.angle_alpha   90.00
_cell.angle_beta   90.00
_cell.angle_gamma   90.00
#
_symmetry.space_group_name_H-M   'P 1'
#
loop_
_entity.id
_entity.type
_entity.pdbx_description
1 polymer ?
#
loop_
_entity_poly.entity_id
_entity_poly.type
_entity_poly.pdbx_seq_one_letter_code
_entity_poly.pdbx_strand_id
1 'polypeptide(L)'
;MHYYPTPYQMPFYQSQTVTPFPQYPQSEMMAHQQIKQPLYPQLKDHTLSMVAPFVQYGLKEAQTTSFAHALQEVAAMAYLIGRGFAPQTAYAIVESWEIDEMLVHHQKLYLHLS
;
A
#
# COMPACT_ATOMS: atom_id res chain seq x y z
N MET A 1 1.08 -12.54 -35.45
CA MET A 1 1.36 -11.15 -35.01
C MET A 1 0.62 -10.92 -33.71
N HIS A 2 1.27 -11.15 -32.56
CA HIS A 2 0.68 -10.92 -31.24
C HIS A 2 1.10 -9.52 -30.75
N TYR A 3 0.12 -8.64 -30.57
CA TYR A 3 0.32 -7.33 -29.94
C TYR A 3 0.45 -7.54 -28.43
N TYR A 4 1.62 -7.21 -27.86
CA TYR A 4 1.75 -7.00 -26.43
C TYR A 4 1.58 -5.50 -26.14
N PRO A 5 0.73 -5.10 -25.17
CA PRO A 5 0.60 -3.70 -24.79
C PRO A 5 1.87 -3.20 -24.09
N THR A 6 2.25 -1.97 -24.45
CA THR A 6 3.39 -1.23 -23.93
C THR A 6 3.30 -1.05 -22.41
N PRO A 7 4.38 -1.29 -21.63
CA PRO A 7 4.39 -1.01 -20.20
C PRO A 7 4.33 0.50 -19.95
N TYR A 8 3.47 0.91 -19.03
CA TYR A 8 3.37 2.30 -18.55
C TYR A 8 4.72 2.78 -18.03
N GLN A 9 5.25 3.86 -18.61
CA GLN A 9 6.47 4.52 -18.13
C GLN A 9 6.16 5.28 -16.84
N MET A 10 6.74 4.84 -15.73
CA MET A 10 6.69 5.56 -14.45
C MET A 10 7.64 6.77 -14.51
N PRO A 11 7.20 7.98 -14.11
CA PRO A 11 8.10 9.13 -13.98
C PRO A 11 9.09 8.91 -12.83
N PHE A 12 10.32 9.40 -13.04
CA PHE A 12 11.46 9.23 -12.14
C PHE A 12 11.18 9.84 -10.75
N TYR A 13 11.00 8.99 -9.74
CA TYR A 13 11.02 9.41 -8.34
C TYR A 13 12.46 9.64 -7.88
N GLN A 14 12.65 10.70 -7.08
CA GLN A 14 13.89 10.98 -6.36
C GLN A 14 14.34 9.76 -5.55
N SER A 15 15.65 9.54 -5.48
CA SER A 15 16.34 8.39 -4.92
C SER A 15 15.99 8.12 -3.45
N GLN A 16 14.85 7.49 -3.20
CA GLN A 16 14.65 6.76 -1.95
C GLN A 16 15.51 5.50 -2.06
N THR A 17 16.33 5.24 -1.03
CA THR A 17 17.11 4.01 -0.92
C THR A 17 16.16 2.83 -1.12
N VAL A 18 16.21 2.20 -2.29
CA VAL A 18 15.39 1.03 -2.60
C VAL A 18 15.90 -0.09 -1.71
N THR A 19 15.30 -0.24 -0.53
CA THR A 19 15.42 -1.46 0.23
C THR A 19 14.82 -2.56 -0.65
N PRO A 20 15.61 -3.56 -1.08
CA PRO A 20 15.07 -4.65 -1.85
C PRO A 20 13.92 -5.27 -1.07
N PHE A 21 12.79 -5.50 -1.74
CA PHE A 21 11.69 -6.22 -1.12
C PHE A 21 12.25 -7.54 -0.57
N PRO A 22 12.03 -7.86 0.72
CA PRO A 22 12.58 -9.07 1.30
C PRO A 22 12.17 -10.27 0.46
N GLN A 23 13.14 -10.97 -0.10
CA GLN A 23 12.89 -12.22 -0.80
C GLN A 23 12.72 -13.30 0.26
N TYR A 24 11.67 -14.12 0.13
CA TYR A 24 11.43 -15.27 0.98
C TYR A 24 11.46 -16.56 0.14
N PRO A 25 12.65 -17.01 -0.34
CA PRO A 25 12.76 -18.10 -1.31
C PRO A 25 12.07 -19.38 -0.84
N GLN A 26 12.10 -19.66 0.47
CA GLN A 26 11.43 -20.81 1.05
C GLN A 26 9.91 -20.71 0.99
N SER A 27 9.33 -19.53 1.21
CA SER A 27 7.88 -19.30 1.09
C SER A 27 7.41 -19.43 -0.35
N GLU A 28 8.20 -18.94 -1.31
CA GLU A 28 7.93 -19.12 -2.74
C GLU A 28 8.00 -20.58 -3.14
N MET A 29 9.03 -21.32 -2.72
CA MET A 29 9.10 -22.76 -2.97
C MET A 29 7.90 -23.49 -2.37
N MET A 30 7.47 -23.18 -1.15
CA MET A 30 6.27 -23.77 -0.54
C MET A 30 4.99 -23.47 -1.34
N ALA A 31 4.83 -22.24 -1.83
CA ALA A 31 3.68 -21.85 -2.63
C ALA A 31 3.66 -22.53 -4.01
N HIS A 32 4.83 -22.68 -4.66
CA HIS A 32 4.94 -23.16 -6.03
C HIS A 32 5.17 -24.69 -6.15
N GLN A 33 5.78 -25.35 -5.17
CA GLN A 33 6.25 -26.74 -5.34
C GLN A 33 5.25 -27.83 -4.95
N GLN A 34 4.19 -27.57 -4.17
CA GLN A 34 3.56 -28.70 -3.46
C GLN A 34 2.04 -28.70 -3.27
N ILE A 35 1.26 -27.80 -3.87
CA ILE A 35 -0.15 -27.70 -3.50
C ILE A 35 -1.07 -27.62 -4.72
N LYS A 36 -1.90 -28.66 -4.92
CA LYS A 36 -3.06 -28.62 -5.83
C LYS A 36 -4.17 -27.67 -5.33
N GLN A 37 -4.00 -27.05 -4.15
CA GLN A 37 -4.98 -26.20 -3.47
C GLN A 37 -4.29 -25.06 -2.68
N PRO A 38 -4.91 -23.89 -2.48
CA PRO A 38 -4.31 -22.78 -1.73
C PRO A 38 -3.94 -23.16 -0.27
N LEU A 39 -2.89 -22.55 0.28
CA LEU A 39 -2.67 -22.59 1.74
C LEU A 39 -3.75 -21.79 2.46
N TYR A 40 -4.35 -22.39 3.49
CA TYR A 40 -5.40 -21.77 4.32
C TYR A 40 -6.55 -21.14 3.51
N PRO A 41 -7.24 -21.91 2.65
CA PRO A 41 -8.25 -21.37 1.74
C PRO A 41 -9.40 -20.69 2.49
N GLN A 42 -9.70 -21.11 3.73
CA GLN A 42 -10.71 -20.51 4.58
C GLN A 42 -10.44 -19.05 4.96
N LEU A 43 -9.18 -18.60 4.88
CA LEU A 43 -8.82 -17.23 5.22
C LEU A 43 -9.13 -16.25 4.09
N LYS A 44 -9.24 -16.72 2.84
CA LYS A 44 -9.32 -15.85 1.66
C LYS A 44 -10.46 -14.84 1.76
N ASP A 45 -11.69 -15.31 1.97
CA ASP A 45 -12.87 -14.45 1.89
C ASP A 45 -12.92 -13.47 3.08
N HIS A 46 -12.57 -13.94 4.27
CA HIS A 46 -12.48 -13.07 5.45
C HIS A 46 -11.40 -12.00 5.27
N THR A 47 -10.19 -12.39 4.86
CA THR A 47 -9.08 -11.45 4.64
C THR A 47 -9.44 -10.41 3.58
N LEU A 48 -9.97 -10.83 2.42
CA LEU A 48 -10.32 -9.93 1.34
C LEU A 48 -11.48 -9.00 1.72
N SER A 49 -12.50 -9.50 2.42
CA SER A 49 -13.62 -8.66 2.88
C SER A 49 -13.19 -7.63 3.92
N MET A 50 -12.27 -7.99 4.82
CA MET A 50 -11.71 -7.08 5.82
C MET A 50 -10.94 -5.92 5.19
N VAL A 51 -10.18 -6.16 4.12
CA VAL A 51 -9.36 -5.11 3.48
C VAL A 51 -10.07 -4.36 2.35
N ALA A 52 -11.15 -4.90 1.80
CA ALA A 52 -11.84 -4.34 0.64
C ALA A 52 -12.24 -2.86 0.77
N PRO A 53 -12.79 -2.37 1.92
CA PRO A 53 -13.13 -0.96 2.06
C PRO A 53 -11.93 -0.03 1.90
N PHE A 54 -10.77 -0.41 2.41
CA PHE A 54 -9.54 0.39 2.33
C PHE A 54 -8.97 0.39 0.90
N VAL A 55 -8.99 -0.75 0.22
CA VAL A 55 -8.55 -0.85 -1.18
C VAL A 55 -9.44 0.03 -2.07
N GLN A 56 -10.76 -0.03 -1.87
CA GLN A 56 -11.71 0.81 -2.62
C GLN A 56 -11.50 2.29 -2.36
N TYR A 57 -11.27 2.67 -1.09
CA TYR A 57 -10.92 4.04 -0.70
C TYR A 57 -9.62 4.50 -1.39
N GLY A 58 -8.53 3.74 -1.24
CA GLY A 58 -7.25 4.09 -1.84
C GLY A 58 -7.30 4.20 -3.36
N LEU A 59 -8.06 3.33 -4.06
CA LEU A 59 -8.26 3.46 -5.51
C LEU A 59 -9.04 4.70 -5.92
N LYS A 60 -9.95 5.20 -5.08
CA LYS A 60 -10.66 6.45 -5.31
C LYS A 60 -9.73 7.63 -5.09
N GLU A 61 -8.97 7.62 -3.99
CA GLU A 61 -8.07 8.70 -3.62
C GLU A 61 -6.88 8.82 -4.56
N ALA A 62 -6.33 7.69 -5.04
CA ALA A 62 -5.25 7.66 -6.03
C ALA A 62 -5.60 8.41 -7.34
N GLN A 63 -6.88 8.62 -7.65
CA GLN A 63 -7.32 9.43 -8.79
C GLN A 63 -7.09 10.93 -8.57
N THR A 64 -7.01 11.36 -7.31
CA THR A 64 -6.82 12.75 -6.90
C THR A 64 -5.45 13.02 -6.26
N THR A 65 -4.78 12.00 -5.71
CA THR A 65 -3.45 12.08 -5.11
C THR A 65 -2.43 11.34 -5.98
N SER A 66 -1.92 10.20 -5.53
CA SER A 66 -1.09 9.29 -6.32
C SER A 66 -1.30 7.85 -5.90
N PHE A 67 -1.10 6.90 -6.83
CA PHE A 67 -1.13 5.48 -6.50
C PHE A 67 -0.10 5.09 -5.42
N ALA A 68 1.07 5.75 -5.39
CA ALA A 68 2.09 5.46 -4.39
C ALA A 68 1.62 5.80 -2.97
N HIS A 69 1.03 7.00 -2.79
CA HIS A 69 0.46 7.46 -1.54
C HIS A 69 -0.65 6.53 -1.05
N ALA A 70 -1.68 6.36 -1.88
CA ALA A 70 -2.84 5.54 -1.54
C ALA A 70 -2.46 4.07 -1.24
N LEU A 71 -1.50 3.49 -1.96
CA LEU A 71 -1.03 2.12 -1.67
C LEU A 71 -0.27 2.04 -0.34
N GLN A 72 0.51 3.06 0.01
CA GLN A 72 1.22 3.13 1.27
C GLN A 72 0.24 3.19 2.45
N GLU A 73 -0.82 3.97 2.34
CA GLU A 73 -1.86 4.05 3.36
C GLU A 73 -2.65 2.76 3.50
N VAL A 74 -3.06 2.14 2.40
CA VAL A 74 -3.71 0.82 2.42
C VAL A 74 -2.81 -0.23 3.09
N ALA A 75 -1.50 -0.22 2.80
CA ALA A 75 -0.56 -1.13 3.43
C ALA A 75 -0.41 -0.86 4.94
N ALA A 76 -0.35 0.40 5.35
CA ALA A 76 -0.27 0.80 6.75
C ALA A 76 -1.52 0.39 7.54
N MET A 77 -2.71 0.63 6.99
CA MET A 77 -3.98 0.19 7.59
C MET A 77 -4.02 -1.33 7.75
N ALA A 78 -3.65 -2.08 6.71
CA ALA A 78 -3.61 -3.55 6.76
C ALA A 78 -2.63 -4.07 7.82
N TYR A 79 -1.46 -3.44 7.96
CA TYR A 79 -0.48 -3.78 9.00
C TYR A 79 -1.03 -3.54 10.41
N LEU A 80 -1.69 -2.39 10.65
CA LEU A 80 -2.30 -2.05 11.94
C LEU A 80 -3.43 -3.03 12.31
N ILE A 81 -4.26 -3.42 11.34
CA ILE A 81 -5.28 -4.45 11.56
C ILE A 81 -4.63 -5.78 11.94
N GLY A 82 -3.57 -6.19 11.24
CA GLY A 82 -2.78 -7.38 11.59
C GLY A 82 -2.12 -7.31 12.97
N ARG A 83 -1.91 -6.10 13.51
CA ARG A 83 -1.43 -5.83 14.87
C ARG A 83 -2.53 -5.85 15.94
N GLY A 84 -3.80 -6.00 15.55
CA GLY A 84 -4.95 -6.10 16.45
C GLY A 84 -5.75 -4.80 16.62
N PHE A 85 -5.47 -3.75 15.84
CA PHE A 85 -6.31 -2.55 15.84
C PHE A 85 -7.63 -2.81 15.10
N ALA A 86 -8.72 -2.22 15.60
CA ALA A 86 -9.99 -2.23 14.87
C ALA A 86 -9.84 -1.47 13.53
N PRO A 87 -10.54 -1.89 12.46
CA PRO A 87 -10.53 -1.23 11.14
C PRO A 87 -10.66 0.30 11.20
N GLN A 88 -11.57 0.81 12.02
CA GLN A 88 -11.82 2.25 12.17
C GLN A 88 -10.67 2.96 12.89
N THR A 89 -10.06 2.30 13.87
CA THR A 89 -8.89 2.83 14.57
C THR A 89 -7.68 2.88 13.66
N ALA A 90 -7.46 1.84 12.84
CA ALA A 90 -6.37 1.80 11.86
C ALA A 90 -6.51 2.94 10.83
N TYR A 91 -7.72 3.16 10.31
CA TYR A 91 -8.02 4.30 9.43
C TYR A 91 -7.71 5.65 10.11
N ALA A 92 -8.25 5.88 11.31
CA ALA A 92 -8.03 7.14 12.02
C ALA A 92 -6.55 7.42 12.34
N ILE A 93 -5.76 6.39 12.60
CA ILE A 93 -4.30 6.51 12.80
C ILE A 93 -3.63 6.99 11.49
N VAL A 94 -3.91 6.33 10.37
CA VAL A 94 -3.26 6.66 9.09
C VAL A 94 -3.64 8.07 8.63
N GLU A 95 -4.92 8.43 8.69
CA GLU A 95 -5.39 9.78 8.34
C GLU A 95 -4.79 10.87 9.24
N SER A 96 -4.46 10.54 10.50
CA SER A 96 -3.83 11.52 11.40
C SER A 96 -2.41 11.91 10.99
N TRP A 97 -1.73 11.09 10.17
CA TRP A 97 -0.38 11.39 9.69
C TRP A 97 -0.37 12.51 8.64
N GLU A 98 -1.46 12.70 7.90
CA GLU A 98 -1.57 13.80 6.94
C GLU A 98 -1.58 15.18 7.60
N ILE A 99 -1.96 15.28 8.88
CA ILE A 99 -1.92 16.54 9.64
C ILE A 99 -0.47 17.00 9.84
N ASP A 100 0.44 16.06 10.09
CA ASP A 100 1.88 16.35 10.19
C ASP A 100 2.46 16.70 8.80
N GLU A 101 1.99 16.06 7.72
CA GLU A 101 2.43 16.37 6.35
C GLU A 101 1.98 17.77 5.88
N MET A 102 0.74 18.17 6.19
CA MET A 102 0.26 19.52 5.92
C MET A 102 1.04 20.58 6.72
N LEU A 103 1.39 20.31 7.98
CA LEU A 103 2.22 21.21 8.79
C LEU A 103 3.64 21.36 8.23
N VAL A 104 4.25 20.27 7.74
CA VAL A 104 5.59 20.27 7.12
C VAL A 104 5.58 20.99 5.77
N HIS A 105 4.54 20.83 4.96
CA HIS A 105 4.40 21.57 3.70
C HIS A 105 4.16 23.07 3.93
N HIS A 106 3.40 23.44 4.96
CA HIS A 106 3.19 24.85 5.31
C HIS A 106 4.48 25.51 5.81
N GLN A 107 5.32 24.82 6.60
CA GLN A 107 6.61 25.37 7.05
C GLN A 107 7.62 25.59 5.91
N LYS A 108 7.64 24.72 4.89
CA LYS A 108 8.55 24.88 3.73
C LYS A 108 8.23 26.12 2.88
N LEU A 109 6.97 26.54 2.79
CA LEU A 109 6.59 27.75 2.05
C LEU A 109 7.06 29.04 2.74
N TYR A 110 7.12 29.06 4.08
CA TYR A 110 7.62 30.23 4.83
C TYR A 110 9.15 30.38 4.77
N LEU A 111 9.89 29.28 4.66
CA LEU A 111 11.37 29.30 4.61
C LEU A 111 11.96 29.60 3.23
N HIS A 112 11.15 29.71 2.17
CA HIS A 112 11.60 30.13 0.82
C HIS A 112 11.11 31.53 0.43
N LEU A 113 10.33 32.19 1.29
CA LEU A 113 9.82 33.56 1.10
C LEU A 113 10.39 34.55 2.14
N SER A 114 11.39 34.14 2.93
CA SER A 114 12.06 34.95 3.95
C SER A 114 13.53 35.19 3.60
#